data_AF-A0A2V1AJL2-F1
#
_entry.id   AF-A0A2V1AJL2-F1
#
_cell.length_a   1.000
_cell.length_b   1.000
_cell.length_c   1.000
_cell.angle_alpha   90.00
_cell.angle_beta   90.00
_cell.angle_gamma   90.00
#
_symmetry.space_group_name_H-M   'P 1'
#
loop_
_entity.id
_entity.type
_entity.pdbx_description
1 polymer ?
#
loop_
_entity_poly.entity_id
_entity_poly.type
_entity_poly.pdbx_seq_one_letter_code
_entity_poly.pdbx_strand_id
1 'polypeptide(L)'
;MLMGEIYDFLVANRFELEMNHAVSRRTLQSPTQKEFVLMFQFLYRKIDPHFTFTKSLETDVISVLRAWEYPYTEHLSRTHISSVGQSWPKFLAMLYWLMKLNLALSGLTEDDMIASDDPFDRLFIRYTHQCYGAYIDQQEDYSGFYKELETEFDEINAKTVSEQETRSQRLKELLQQREELNGKVAELNEAHAKSRALENDLKQFSDYMNKMSDRKEKWGDLLKQMEDELTKLQQQISEMQEEKKKYEDQLTAKGLSATEIDQSNIERDRLSKAIERTTNKLKDTQQNIADQEYQLRSSCDSLINLVSQYNYLTSRIPVQEYSFELAVKQDLAQTDQEISADDVLTKTLRDEKVKLLQCRSALTQELRKKQEEKLKLQEEVDQLHVRIFEQNEFLDGIKAKCRKTMQLYSEAYDFMMTDSKTYSAKIEKLDRDLQTLRLRVNTGIIEAESTIKSLRVKKQETEYRIKEERESLHRTVSTIIDQVLDFKYAIQEGLDELDTLAFQELEAQED
;
A
#
# COMPACT_ATOMS: atom_id res chain seq x y z
N MET A 1 38.86 -20.05 8.66
CA MET A 1 38.32 -18.69 8.75
C MET A 1 37.82 -18.39 10.17
N LEU A 2 36.79 -19.09 10.67
CA LEU A 2 36.22 -18.91 12.02
C LEU A 2 37.26 -18.89 13.16
N MET A 3 38.17 -19.88 13.23
CA MET A 3 39.20 -19.94 14.28
C MET A 3 40.15 -18.73 14.26
N GLY A 4 40.43 -18.19 13.07
CA GLY A 4 41.30 -17.03 12.92
C GLY A 4 40.66 -15.77 13.49
N GLU A 5 39.40 -15.53 13.15
CA GLU A 5 38.63 -14.38 13.67
C GLU A 5 38.49 -14.44 15.20
N ILE A 6 38.18 -15.62 15.77
CA ILE A 6 38.11 -15.77 17.24
C ILE A 6 39.49 -15.49 17.86
N TYR A 7 40.56 -16.06 17.31
CA TYR A 7 41.91 -15.82 17.80
C TYR A 7 42.26 -14.33 17.80
N ASP A 8 42.04 -13.66 16.67
CA ASP A 8 42.36 -12.26 16.49
C ASP A 8 41.53 -11.38 17.45
N PHE A 9 40.25 -11.72 17.68
CA PHE A 9 39.40 -11.05 18.67
C PHE A 9 39.91 -11.23 20.11
N LEU A 10 40.29 -12.46 20.51
CA LEU A 10 40.80 -12.76 21.85
C LEU A 10 42.11 -12.01 22.11
N VAL A 11 43.02 -11.94 21.13
CA VAL A 11 44.27 -11.20 21.23
C VAL A 11 44.02 -9.69 21.30
N ALA A 12 43.18 -9.15 20.42
CA ALA A 12 42.85 -7.73 20.40
C ALA A 12 42.24 -7.23 21.72
N ASN A 13 41.44 -8.08 22.37
CA ASN A 13 40.77 -7.77 23.64
C ASN A 13 41.55 -8.23 24.88
N ARG A 14 42.85 -8.52 24.76
CA ARG A 14 43.77 -8.86 25.87
C ARG A 14 43.34 -10.07 26.72
N PHE A 15 42.83 -11.13 26.08
CA PHE A 15 42.42 -12.38 26.74
C PHE A 15 43.47 -12.91 27.73
N GLU A 16 44.74 -12.96 27.31
CA GLU A 16 45.81 -13.56 28.12
C GLU A 16 46.03 -12.81 29.44
N LEU A 17 45.83 -11.49 29.43
CA LEU A 17 45.96 -10.64 30.61
C LEU A 17 44.77 -10.86 31.57
N GLU A 18 43.54 -10.89 31.03
CA GLU A 18 42.32 -10.98 31.85
C GLU A 18 42.11 -12.39 32.43
N MET A 19 42.43 -13.44 31.66
CA MET A 19 42.19 -14.83 32.05
C MET A 19 43.44 -15.54 32.59
N ASN A 20 44.60 -14.86 32.57
CA ASN A 20 45.90 -15.41 32.97
C ASN A 20 46.19 -16.77 32.31
N HIS A 21 45.88 -16.88 31.02
CA HIS A 21 46.02 -18.11 30.23
C HIS A 21 46.43 -17.76 28.80
N ALA A 22 47.54 -18.33 28.33
CA ALA A 22 48.04 -18.08 26.99
C ALA A 22 47.15 -18.76 25.94
N VAL A 23 46.89 -18.07 24.82
CA VAL A 23 46.10 -18.60 23.71
C VAL A 23 46.96 -18.59 22.46
N SER A 24 47.10 -19.77 21.83
CA SER A 24 47.76 -19.91 20.53
C SER A 24 46.78 -20.38 19.47
N ARG A 25 47.09 -20.18 18.19
CA ARG A 25 46.30 -20.73 17.07
C ARG A 25 46.13 -22.26 17.13
N ARG A 26 47.07 -22.96 17.76
CA ARG A 26 47.00 -24.41 18.03
C ARG A 26 45.99 -24.76 19.12
N THR A 27 45.77 -23.86 20.08
CA THR A 27 44.80 -24.03 21.17
C THR A 27 43.38 -24.12 20.62
N LEU A 28 43.04 -23.30 19.63
CA LEU A 28 41.73 -23.30 18.96
C LEU A 28 41.49 -24.49 18.02
N GLN A 29 42.52 -25.29 17.71
CA GLN A 29 42.36 -26.52 16.91
C GLN A 29 41.87 -27.70 17.76
N SER A 30 42.35 -27.79 19.01
CA SER A 30 41.98 -28.87 19.94
C SER A 30 42.14 -28.36 21.39
N PRO A 31 41.19 -27.56 21.89
CA PRO A 31 41.28 -27.01 23.24
C PRO A 31 40.95 -28.06 24.29
N THR A 32 41.53 -27.87 25.45
CA THR A 32 41.12 -28.54 26.68
C THR A 32 39.76 -28.01 27.14
N GLN A 33 39.08 -28.77 28.01
CA GLN A 33 37.85 -28.32 28.66
C GLN A 33 38.07 -26.98 29.37
N LYS A 34 39.19 -26.83 30.09
CA LYS A 34 39.54 -25.59 30.79
C LYS A 34 39.67 -24.41 29.83
N GLU A 35 40.34 -24.58 28.69
CA GLU A 35 40.51 -23.52 27.69
C GLU A 35 39.19 -23.07 27.08
N PHE A 36 38.31 -24.02 26.74
CA PHE A 36 36.97 -23.69 26.29
C PHE A 36 36.20 -22.85 27.32
N VAL A 37 36.23 -23.28 28.58
CA VAL A 37 35.57 -22.57 29.69
C VAL A 37 36.09 -21.13 29.81
N LEU A 38 37.41 -20.94 29.79
CA LEU A 38 38.00 -19.61 29.89
C LEU A 38 37.63 -18.74 28.67
N MET A 39 37.64 -19.30 27.45
CA MET A 39 37.21 -18.59 26.24
C MET A 39 35.73 -18.19 26.30
N PHE A 40 34.85 -19.09 26.75
CA PHE A 40 33.43 -18.79 26.89
C PHE A 40 33.18 -17.70 27.94
N GLN A 41 33.77 -17.84 29.14
CA GLN A 41 33.61 -16.87 30.22
C GLN A 41 34.13 -15.49 29.81
N PHE A 42 35.26 -15.43 29.11
CA PHE A 42 35.80 -14.17 28.61
C PHE A 42 34.85 -13.51 27.61
N LEU A 43 34.42 -14.24 26.58
CA LEU A 43 33.51 -13.70 25.58
C LEU A 43 32.17 -13.29 26.21
N TYR A 44 31.67 -14.05 27.18
CA TYR A 44 30.41 -13.69 27.83
C TYR A 44 30.52 -12.48 28.73
N ARG A 45 31.63 -12.31 29.47
CA ARG A 45 31.86 -11.13 30.31
C ARG A 45 31.99 -9.83 29.53
N LYS A 46 32.33 -9.89 28.24
CA LYS A 46 32.29 -8.73 27.35
C LYS A 46 30.86 -8.30 26.99
N ILE A 47 29.89 -9.22 27.10
CA ILE A 47 28.46 -8.96 26.93
C ILE A 47 27.84 -8.50 28.25
N ASP A 48 28.09 -9.25 29.34
CA ASP A 48 27.59 -8.97 30.68
C ASP A 48 28.74 -8.99 31.70
N PRO A 49 29.33 -7.82 32.02
CA PRO A 49 30.44 -7.72 32.97
C PRO A 49 30.09 -8.15 34.40
N HIS A 50 28.80 -8.11 34.77
CA HIS A 50 28.34 -8.36 36.14
C HIS A 50 27.89 -9.81 36.35
N PHE A 51 27.87 -10.64 35.31
CA PHE A 51 27.48 -12.03 35.43
C PHE A 51 28.52 -12.88 36.19
N THR A 52 28.08 -13.51 37.27
CA THR A 52 28.90 -14.43 38.07
C THR A 52 28.57 -15.88 37.76
N PHE A 53 29.52 -16.59 37.15
CA PHE A 53 29.39 -18.03 36.92
C PHE A 53 29.40 -18.82 38.24
N THR A 54 28.50 -19.79 38.35
CA THR A 54 28.40 -20.73 39.46
C THR A 54 29.42 -21.87 39.32
N LYS A 55 29.44 -22.76 40.33
CA LYS A 55 30.28 -23.97 40.29
C LYS A 55 29.81 -24.99 39.23
N SER A 56 28.56 -24.93 38.77
CA SER A 56 28.03 -25.80 37.72
C SER A 56 28.00 -25.09 36.38
N LEU A 57 29.20 -24.91 35.82
CA LEU A 57 29.39 -24.12 34.62
C LEU A 57 28.59 -24.64 33.41
N GLU A 58 28.39 -25.96 33.29
CA GLU A 58 27.63 -26.52 32.18
C GLU A 58 26.17 -26.08 32.21
N THR A 59 25.62 -25.87 33.41
CA THR A 59 24.26 -25.35 33.60
C THR A 59 24.19 -23.88 33.23
N ASP A 60 25.20 -23.10 33.62
CA ASP A 60 25.25 -21.67 33.33
C ASP A 60 25.44 -21.40 31.85
N VAL A 61 26.28 -22.18 31.15
CA VAL A 61 26.47 -22.08 29.70
C VAL A 61 25.14 -22.29 28.97
N ILE A 62 24.36 -23.32 29.33
CA ILE A 62 23.05 -23.56 28.72
C ILE A 62 22.06 -22.43 29.05
N SER A 63 22.07 -21.95 30.30
CA SER A 63 21.14 -20.92 30.76
C SER A 63 21.40 -19.58 30.06
N VAL A 64 22.67 -19.20 29.96
CA VAL A 64 23.13 -18.01 29.23
C VAL A 64 22.74 -18.10 27.75
N LEU A 65 23.06 -19.21 27.09
CA LEU A 65 22.74 -19.37 25.67
C LEU A 65 21.24 -19.35 25.41
N ARG A 66 20.43 -19.88 26.34
CA ARG A 66 18.97 -19.78 26.25
C ARG A 66 18.47 -18.35 26.43
N ALA A 67 19.04 -17.59 27.37
CA ALA A 67 18.66 -16.20 27.62
C ALA A 67 18.97 -15.28 26.44
N TRP A 68 20.10 -15.53 25.75
CA TRP A 68 20.47 -14.81 24.53
C TRP A 68 19.93 -15.47 23.25
N GLU A 69 18.95 -16.36 23.38
CA GLU A 69 18.24 -17.01 22.28
C GLU A 69 19.16 -17.65 21.23
N TYR A 70 20.23 -18.31 21.68
CA TYR A 70 21.13 -19.02 20.79
C TYR A 70 20.36 -20.07 19.97
N PRO A 71 20.37 -20.01 18.62
CA PRO A 71 19.45 -20.80 17.79
C PRO A 71 19.56 -22.32 17.93
N TYR A 72 20.70 -22.83 18.39
CA TYR A 72 20.99 -24.27 18.49
C TYR A 72 20.98 -24.79 19.93
N THR A 73 20.35 -24.07 20.86
CA THR A 73 20.31 -24.43 22.28
C THR A 73 19.68 -25.81 22.53
N GLU A 74 18.71 -26.24 21.72
CA GLU A 74 18.06 -27.55 21.85
C GLU A 74 19.00 -28.73 21.57
N HIS A 75 20.08 -28.50 20.83
CA HIS A 75 21.08 -29.52 20.50
C HIS A 75 22.23 -29.58 21.52
N LEU A 76 22.20 -28.74 22.56
CA LEU A 76 23.17 -28.70 23.63
C LEU A 76 22.67 -29.47 24.85
N SER A 77 23.47 -30.42 25.32
CA SER A 77 23.23 -31.18 26.55
C SER A 77 24.37 -30.95 27.53
N ARG A 78 24.10 -31.14 28.83
CA ARG A 78 25.13 -31.03 29.87
C ARG A 78 26.33 -31.95 29.56
N THR A 79 26.06 -33.16 29.05
CA THR A 79 27.08 -34.15 28.66
C THR A 79 27.96 -33.68 27.49
N HIS A 80 27.38 -32.98 26.50
CA HIS A 80 28.17 -32.40 25.40
C HIS A 80 29.12 -31.33 25.92
N ILE A 81 28.68 -30.51 26.89
CA ILE A 81 29.48 -29.40 27.44
C ILE A 81 30.59 -29.92 28.36
N SER A 82 30.39 -31.00 29.11
CA SER A 82 31.45 -31.62 29.91
C SER A 82 32.53 -32.34 29.08
N SER A 83 32.37 -32.43 27.75
CA SER A 83 33.31 -33.11 26.84
C SER A 83 33.44 -32.38 25.50
N VAL A 84 33.83 -31.11 25.55
CA VAL A 84 33.85 -30.24 24.36
C VAL A 84 34.76 -30.71 23.23
N GLY A 85 35.83 -31.46 23.53
CA GLY A 85 36.78 -31.94 22.53
C GLY A 85 36.15 -32.87 21.48
N GLN A 86 35.21 -33.73 21.87
CA GLN A 86 34.55 -34.69 20.96
C GLN A 86 33.56 -34.00 20.00
N SER A 87 33.09 -32.80 20.34
CA SER A 87 32.14 -32.02 19.55
C SER A 87 32.65 -30.59 19.29
N TRP A 88 33.98 -30.43 19.19
CA TRP A 88 34.63 -29.13 19.12
C TRP A 88 34.10 -28.21 18.01
N PRO A 89 33.80 -28.68 16.78
CA PRO A 89 33.24 -27.82 15.74
C PRO A 89 31.94 -27.09 16.16
N LYS A 90 31.09 -27.74 16.97
CA LYS A 90 29.83 -27.13 17.48
C LYS A 90 30.13 -26.02 18.48
N PHE A 91 31.05 -26.28 19.42
CA PHE A 91 31.46 -25.30 20.43
C PHE A 91 32.25 -24.14 19.84
N LEU A 92 33.05 -24.40 18.81
CA LEU A 92 33.73 -23.36 18.05
C LEU A 92 32.73 -22.45 17.34
N ALA A 93 31.68 -23.00 16.71
CA ALA A 93 30.61 -22.21 16.09
C ALA A 93 29.83 -21.39 17.13
N MET A 94 29.63 -21.94 18.33
CA MET A 94 29.01 -21.22 19.44
C MET A 94 29.88 -20.06 19.96
N LEU A 95 31.19 -20.27 20.15
CA LEU A 95 32.12 -19.18 20.51
C LEU A 95 32.19 -18.11 19.41
N TYR A 96 32.15 -18.53 18.14
CA TYR A 96 32.08 -17.59 17.02
C TYR A 96 30.82 -16.75 17.05
N TRP A 97 29.67 -17.37 17.30
CA TRP A 97 28.40 -16.66 17.45
C TRP A 97 28.46 -15.67 18.61
N LEU A 98 29.01 -16.07 19.76
CA LEU A 98 29.16 -15.20 20.93
C LEU A 98 30.12 -14.02 20.67
N MET A 99 31.18 -14.24 19.88
CA MET A 99 32.08 -13.19 19.41
C MET A 99 31.35 -12.22 18.45
N LYS A 100 30.55 -12.74 17.50
CA LYS A 100 29.76 -11.88 16.61
C LYS A 100 28.69 -11.10 17.37
N LEU A 101 28.08 -11.70 18.39
CA LEU A 101 27.16 -11.01 19.30
C LEU A 101 27.87 -9.87 20.03
N ASN A 102 29.08 -10.09 20.56
CA ASN A 102 29.88 -9.02 21.15
C ASN A 102 30.15 -7.87 20.18
N LEU A 103 30.53 -8.18 18.93
CA LEU A 103 30.79 -7.16 17.91
C LEU A 103 29.52 -6.39 17.54
N ALA A 104 28.38 -7.08 17.44
CA ALA A 104 27.10 -6.46 17.16
C ALA A 104 26.67 -5.52 18.29
N LEU A 105 26.77 -5.97 19.55
CA LEU A 105 26.44 -5.17 20.73
C LEU A 105 27.38 -3.98 20.90
N SER A 106 28.67 -4.14 20.59
CA SER A 106 29.66 -3.06 20.63
C SER A 106 29.42 -2.00 19.53
N GLY A 107 28.66 -2.33 18.49
CA GLY A 107 28.27 -1.42 17.43
C GLY A 107 26.99 -0.63 17.71
N LEU A 108 26.27 -0.93 18.80
CA LEU A 108 25.08 -0.19 19.19
C LEU A 108 25.47 1.17 19.76
N THR A 109 24.80 2.21 19.29
CA THR A 109 24.89 3.56 19.81
C THR A 109 23.79 3.81 20.85
N GLU A 110 23.95 4.89 21.63
CA GLU A 110 22.92 5.32 22.59
C GLU A 110 21.59 5.64 21.87
N ASP A 111 21.65 6.13 20.63
CA ASP A 111 20.47 6.36 19.79
C ASP A 111 19.79 5.05 19.35
N ASP A 112 20.54 3.97 19.12
CA ASP A 112 19.96 2.64 18.79
C ASP A 112 19.22 2.01 19.98
N MET A 113 19.51 2.49 21.20
CA MET A 113 18.84 2.04 22.43
C MET A 113 17.52 2.78 22.68
N ILE A 114 17.24 3.87 21.96
CA ILE A 114 16.00 4.63 22.10
C ILE A 114 14.96 4.08 21.10
N ALA A 115 13.95 3.40 21.63
CA ALA A 115 12.96 2.67 20.84
C ALA A 115 11.91 3.52 20.09
N SER A 116 12.02 4.86 20.09
CA SER A 116 11.05 5.70 19.36
C SER A 116 11.50 5.98 17.93
N ASP A 117 10.60 5.73 16.99
CA ASP A 117 10.78 6.09 15.58
C ASP A 117 10.67 7.61 15.35
N ASP A 118 10.04 8.35 16.26
CA ASP A 118 9.90 9.81 16.17
C ASP A 118 11.21 10.53 16.56
N PRO A 119 11.82 11.34 15.67
CA PRO A 119 12.98 12.16 16.00
C PRO A 119 12.79 13.05 17.24
N PHE A 120 11.58 13.58 17.47
CA PHE A 120 11.29 14.44 18.61
C PHE A 120 11.25 13.67 19.92
N ASP A 121 10.67 12.47 19.91
CA ASP A 121 10.68 11.59 21.08
C ASP A 121 12.10 11.14 21.42
N ARG A 122 12.93 10.82 20.42
CA ARG A 122 14.34 10.46 20.66
C ARG A 122 15.09 11.60 21.32
N LEU A 123 14.90 12.81 20.80
CA LEU A 123 15.50 14.02 21.35
C LEU A 123 15.05 14.27 22.80
N PHE A 124 13.75 14.12 23.09
CA PHE A 124 13.20 14.29 24.44
C PHE A 124 13.67 13.20 25.43
N ILE A 125 13.73 11.94 25.00
CA ILE A 125 14.21 10.82 25.82
C ILE A 125 15.69 11.04 26.17
N ARG A 126 16.51 11.44 25.21
CA ARG A 126 17.93 11.74 25.44
C ARG A 126 18.12 12.88 26.44
N TYR A 127 17.39 13.98 26.27
CA TYR A 127 17.39 15.08 27.22
C TYR A 127 16.98 14.63 28.64
N THR A 128 15.89 13.86 28.73
CA THR A 128 15.40 13.34 30.02
C THR A 128 16.43 12.42 30.68
N HIS A 129 17.11 11.58 29.89
CA HIS A 129 18.17 10.69 30.35
C HIS A 129 19.37 11.47 30.90
N GLN A 130 19.82 12.50 30.19
CA GLN A 130 20.91 13.38 30.63
C GLN A 130 20.56 14.14 31.91
N CYS A 131 19.36 14.73 31.97
CA CYS A 131 18.86 15.41 33.17
C CYS A 131 18.75 14.44 34.35
N TYR A 132 18.26 13.22 34.14
CA TYR A 132 18.16 12.23 35.20
C TYR A 132 19.55 11.77 35.68
N GLY A 133 20.52 11.58 34.78
CA GLY A 133 21.91 11.29 35.15
C GLY A 133 22.52 12.41 36.01
N ALA A 134 22.36 13.66 35.58
CA ALA A 134 22.79 14.84 36.32
C ALA A 134 22.11 14.95 37.70
N TYR A 135 20.83 14.61 37.80
CA TYR A 135 20.10 14.53 39.07
C TYR A 135 20.71 13.49 40.03
N ILE A 136 21.03 12.29 39.52
CA ILE A 136 21.70 11.23 40.31
C ILE A 136 23.09 11.69 40.79
N ASP A 137 23.81 12.43 39.96
CA ASP A 137 25.09 13.06 40.29
C ASP A 137 24.96 14.31 41.17
N GLN A 138 23.74 14.64 41.63
CA GLN A 138 23.42 15.79 42.49
C GLN A 138 23.78 17.15 41.86
N GLN A 139 23.71 17.24 40.53
CA GLN A 139 23.82 18.50 39.81
C GLN A 139 22.46 19.19 39.77
N GLU A 140 22.46 20.52 39.97
CA GLU A 140 21.23 21.33 40.00
C GLU A 140 21.03 22.17 38.72
N ASP A 141 22.05 22.25 37.86
CA ASP A 141 21.99 23.03 36.61
C ASP A 141 21.75 22.13 35.39
N TYR A 142 20.58 22.32 34.77
CA TYR A 142 20.17 21.61 33.56
C TYR A 142 20.13 22.53 32.32
N SER A 143 20.60 23.77 32.45
CA SER A 143 20.49 24.79 31.38
C SER A 143 21.28 24.43 30.13
N GLY A 144 22.42 23.72 30.29
CA GLY A 144 23.21 23.20 29.18
C GLY A 144 22.42 22.21 28.33
N PHE A 145 21.84 21.18 28.96
CA PHE A 145 21.04 20.15 28.29
C PHE A 145 19.81 20.73 27.58
N TYR A 146 19.18 21.74 28.18
CA TYR A 146 18.02 22.40 27.56
C TYR A 146 18.40 23.19 26.31
N LYS A 147 19.56 23.88 26.31
CA LYS A 147 20.04 24.59 25.11
C LYS A 147 20.39 23.65 23.96
N GLU A 148 20.97 22.50 24.28
CA GLU A 148 21.26 21.46 23.29
C GLU A 148 19.95 20.91 22.69
N LEU A 149 18.97 20.59 23.54
CA LEU A 149 17.61 20.21 23.14
C LEU A 149 16.97 21.26 22.21
N GLU A 150 17.01 22.54 22.59
CA GLU A 150 16.44 23.65 21.83
C GLU A 150 17.09 23.79 20.44
N THR A 151 18.42 23.70 20.39
CA THR A 151 19.17 23.81 19.13
C THR A 151 18.83 22.67 18.17
N GLU A 152 18.84 21.42 18.66
CA GLU A 152 18.49 20.26 17.84
C GLU A 152 17.02 20.25 17.43
N PHE A 153 16.12 20.70 18.31
CA PHE A 153 14.70 20.83 18.01
C PHE A 153 14.48 21.79 16.84
N ASP A 154 15.14 22.94 16.86
CA ASP A 154 15.05 23.94 15.80
C ASP A 154 15.63 23.40 14.47
N GLU A 155 16.72 22.64 14.51
CA GLU A 155 17.29 21.99 13.33
C GLU A 155 16.35 20.95 12.70
N ILE A 156 15.78 20.06 13.52
CA ILE A 156 14.82 19.04 13.07
C ILE A 156 13.58 19.74 12.50
N ASN A 157 13.03 20.72 13.21
CA ASN A 157 11.85 21.46 12.78
C ASN A 157 12.10 22.21 11.46
N ALA A 158 13.24 22.91 11.32
CA ALA A 158 13.61 23.60 10.09
C ALA A 158 13.73 22.63 8.90
N LYS A 159 14.30 21.44 9.13
CA LYS A 159 14.38 20.39 8.11
C LYS A 159 12.98 19.88 7.73
N THR A 160 12.12 19.60 8.70
CA THR A 160 10.74 19.14 8.45
C THR A 160 9.94 20.18 7.66
N VAL A 161 10.05 21.46 8.00
CA VAL A 161 9.41 22.56 7.28
C VAL A 161 9.91 22.64 5.83
N SER A 162 11.23 22.57 5.62
CA SER A 162 11.83 22.58 4.27
C SER A 162 11.37 21.38 3.41
N GLU A 163 11.31 20.18 4.00
CA GLU A 163 10.78 19.00 3.33
C GLU A 163 9.30 19.14 2.97
N GLN A 164 8.50 19.73 3.87
CA GLN A 164 7.09 20.00 3.63
C GLN A 164 6.89 21.00 2.49
N GLU A 165 7.68 22.08 2.45
CA GLU A 165 7.65 23.06 1.36
C GLU A 165 8.04 22.44 0.02
N THR A 166 9.10 21.65 0.00
CA THR A 166 9.56 20.93 -1.20
C THR A 166 8.49 19.98 -1.73
N ARG A 167 7.86 19.19 -0.84
CA ARG A 167 6.75 18.30 -1.21
C ARG A 167 5.53 19.06 -1.72
N SER A 168 5.21 20.20 -1.10
CA SER A 168 4.11 21.07 -1.51
C SER A 168 4.34 21.67 -2.90
N GLN A 169 5.56 22.14 -3.18
CA GLN A 169 5.95 22.61 -4.51
C GLN A 169 5.85 21.49 -5.54
N ARG A 170 6.39 20.30 -5.22
CA ARG A 170 6.32 19.14 -6.12
C ARG A 170 4.87 18.72 -6.42
N LEU A 171 3.98 18.79 -5.44
CA LEU A 171 2.57 18.52 -5.63
C LEU A 171 1.93 19.52 -6.61
N LYS A 172 2.26 20.80 -6.50
CA LYS A 172 1.78 21.83 -7.44
C LYS A 172 2.27 21.58 -8.87
N GLU A 173 3.55 21.25 -9.04
CA GLU A 173 4.10 20.89 -10.35
C GLU A 173 3.41 19.67 -10.95
N LEU A 174 3.17 18.62 -10.16
CA LEU A 174 2.49 17.41 -10.62
C LEU A 174 1.04 17.69 -11.02
N LEU A 175 0.34 18.56 -10.28
CA LEU A 175 -1.03 18.97 -10.63
C LEU A 175 -1.05 19.75 -11.95
N GLN A 176 -0.08 20.65 -12.16
CA GLN A 176 0.05 21.37 -13.41
C GLN A 176 0.34 20.44 -14.59
N GLN A 177 1.29 19.51 -14.43
CA GLN A 177 1.60 18.50 -15.45
C GLN A 177 0.39 17.63 -15.79
N ARG A 178 -0.41 17.25 -14.78
CA ARG A 178 -1.65 16.49 -14.99
C ARG A 178 -2.63 17.27 -15.85
N GLU A 179 -2.78 18.57 -15.58
CA GLU A 179 -3.69 19.43 -16.34
C GLU A 179 -3.22 19.61 -17.79
N GLU A 180 -1.92 19.84 -18.01
CA GLU A 180 -1.33 19.90 -19.35
C GLU A 180 -1.52 18.60 -20.13
N LEU A 181 -1.32 17.45 -19.48
CA LEU A 181 -1.55 16.13 -20.09
C LEU A 181 -3.02 15.90 -20.41
N ASN A 182 -3.94 16.30 -19.52
CA ASN A 182 -5.38 16.22 -19.80
C ASN A 182 -5.77 17.07 -21.00
N GLY A 183 -5.20 18.28 -21.13
CA GLY A 183 -5.37 19.13 -22.32
C GLY A 183 -4.92 18.42 -23.60
N LYS A 184 -3.71 17.84 -23.59
CA LYS A 184 -3.18 17.07 -24.74
C LYS A 184 -4.04 15.85 -25.08
N VAL A 185 -4.58 15.16 -24.08
CA VAL A 185 -5.50 14.03 -24.28
C VAL A 185 -6.80 14.48 -24.93
N ALA A 186 -7.34 15.64 -24.52
CA ALA A 186 -8.53 16.21 -25.15
C ALA A 186 -8.28 16.57 -26.63
N GLU A 187 -7.15 17.22 -26.93
CA GLU A 187 -6.74 17.54 -28.30
C GLU A 187 -6.56 16.27 -29.16
N LEU A 188 -5.91 15.24 -28.60
CA LEU A 188 -5.72 13.95 -29.27
C LEU A 188 -7.08 13.27 -29.58
N ASN A 189 -8.02 13.31 -28.64
CA ASN A 189 -9.35 12.74 -28.84
C ASN A 189 -10.12 13.47 -29.94
N GLU A 190 -10.02 14.80 -30.01
CA GLU A 190 -10.61 15.60 -31.08
C GLU A 190 -9.97 15.27 -32.44
N ALA A 191 -8.64 15.15 -32.49
CA ALA A 191 -7.92 14.74 -33.69
C ALA A 191 -8.32 13.34 -34.16
N HIS A 192 -8.47 12.36 -33.26
CA HIS A 192 -8.97 11.02 -33.59
C HIS A 192 -10.43 11.04 -34.07
N ALA A 193 -11.28 11.90 -33.51
CA ALA A 193 -12.65 12.07 -34.01
C ALA A 193 -12.65 12.62 -35.45
N LYS A 194 -11.83 13.63 -35.73
CA LYS A 194 -11.65 14.18 -37.09
C LYS A 194 -11.08 13.14 -38.06
N SER A 195 -10.07 12.37 -37.65
CA SER A 195 -9.49 11.30 -38.48
C SER A 195 -10.52 10.23 -38.83
N ARG A 196 -11.33 9.79 -37.87
CA ARG A 196 -12.41 8.81 -38.12
C ARG A 196 -13.48 9.35 -39.06
N ALA A 197 -13.84 10.63 -38.94
CA ALA A 197 -14.76 11.27 -39.86
C ALA A 197 -14.20 11.30 -41.29
N LEU A 198 -12.95 11.72 -41.45
CA LEU A 198 -12.27 11.75 -42.75
C LEU A 198 -12.10 10.36 -43.36
N GLU A 199 -11.77 9.33 -42.58
CA GLU A 199 -11.71 7.94 -43.06
C GLU A 199 -13.07 7.44 -43.58
N ASN A 200 -14.15 7.79 -42.89
CA ASN A 200 -15.50 7.46 -43.33
C ASN A 200 -15.85 8.19 -44.63
N ASP A 201 -15.54 9.49 -44.73
CA ASP A 201 -15.75 10.27 -45.96
C ASP A 201 -14.92 9.70 -47.12
N LEU A 202 -13.66 9.32 -46.89
CA LEU A 202 -12.79 8.71 -47.89
C LEU A 202 -13.36 7.39 -48.39
N LYS A 203 -13.89 6.56 -47.49
CA LYS A 203 -14.59 5.33 -47.85
C LYS A 203 -15.84 5.60 -48.68
N GLN A 204 -16.66 6.58 -48.30
CA GLN A 204 -17.85 6.96 -49.06
C GLN A 204 -17.49 7.48 -50.46
N PHE A 205 -16.44 8.31 -50.58
CA PHE A 205 -15.95 8.77 -51.87
C PHE A 205 -15.40 7.61 -52.72
N SER A 206 -14.69 6.66 -52.13
CA SER A 206 -14.21 5.47 -52.84
C SER A 206 -15.39 4.62 -53.35
N ASP A 207 -16.39 4.35 -52.52
CA ASP A 207 -17.59 3.61 -52.91
C ASP A 207 -18.37 4.34 -54.01
N TYR A 208 -18.45 5.68 -53.94
CA TYR A 208 -19.08 6.50 -54.97
C TYR A 208 -18.30 6.48 -56.29
N MET A 209 -16.96 6.57 -56.23
CA MET A 209 -16.09 6.50 -57.40
C MET A 209 -16.21 5.13 -58.09
N ASN A 210 -16.23 4.03 -57.32
CA ASN A 210 -16.45 2.69 -57.86
C ASN A 210 -17.82 2.60 -58.54
N LYS A 211 -18.89 3.06 -57.90
CA LYS A 211 -20.24 3.11 -58.51
C LYS A 211 -20.28 3.93 -59.79
N MET A 212 -19.57 5.06 -59.85
CA MET A 212 -19.50 5.87 -61.07
C MET A 212 -18.65 5.22 -62.16
N SER A 213 -17.58 4.50 -61.80
CA SER A 213 -16.79 3.70 -62.72
C SER A 213 -17.64 2.60 -63.36
N ASP A 214 -18.36 1.82 -62.54
CA ASP A 214 -19.26 0.76 -63.02
C ASP A 214 -20.37 1.32 -63.93
N ARG A 215 -20.91 2.50 -63.59
CA ARG A 215 -21.88 3.18 -64.45
C ARG A 215 -21.26 3.60 -65.77
N LYS A 216 -20.06 4.18 -65.76
CA LYS A 216 -19.37 4.60 -66.98
C LYS A 216 -19.12 3.41 -67.91
N GLU A 217 -18.73 2.27 -67.37
CA GLU A 217 -18.57 1.03 -68.14
C GLU A 217 -19.90 0.57 -68.73
N LYS A 218 -20.96 0.47 -67.92
CA LYS A 218 -22.31 0.10 -68.39
C LYS A 218 -22.88 1.03 -69.46
N TRP A 219 -22.71 2.34 -69.30
CA TRP A 219 -23.13 3.31 -70.32
C TRP A 219 -22.29 3.22 -71.59
N GLY A 220 -21.01 2.86 -71.47
CA GLY A 220 -20.13 2.56 -72.61
C GLY A 220 -20.59 1.32 -73.38
N ASP A 221 -20.95 0.25 -72.67
CA ASP A 221 -21.49 -0.97 -73.28
C ASP A 221 -22.85 -0.73 -73.93
N LEU A 222 -23.74 0.03 -73.27
CA LEU A 222 -25.04 0.39 -73.82
C LEU A 222 -24.91 1.26 -75.08
N LEU A 223 -23.97 2.21 -75.09
CA LEU A 223 -23.68 3.02 -76.28
C LEU A 223 -23.22 2.15 -77.45
N LYS A 224 -22.29 1.20 -77.21
CA LYS A 224 -21.87 0.25 -78.23
C LYS A 224 -23.03 -0.59 -78.76
N GLN A 225 -23.88 -1.12 -77.87
CA GLN A 225 -25.05 -1.89 -78.27
C GLN A 225 -26.00 -1.06 -79.14
N MET A 226 -26.25 0.19 -78.77
CA MET A 226 -27.09 1.11 -79.54
C MET A 226 -26.47 1.47 -80.90
N GLU A 227 -25.15 1.63 -80.98
CA GLU A 227 -24.42 1.82 -82.24
C GLU A 227 -24.50 0.58 -83.15
N ASP A 228 -24.35 -0.62 -82.59
CA ASP A 228 -24.48 -1.90 -83.30
C ASP A 228 -25.92 -2.14 -83.79
N GLU A 229 -26.93 -1.76 -83.01
CA GLU A 229 -28.34 -1.80 -83.42
C GLU A 229 -28.65 -0.78 -84.51
N LEU A 230 -28.13 0.45 -84.39
CA LEU A 230 -28.28 1.48 -85.42
C LEU A 230 -27.68 1.04 -86.75
N THR A 231 -26.48 0.44 -86.73
CA THR A 231 -25.83 -0.07 -87.95
C THR A 231 -26.61 -1.24 -88.56
N LYS A 232 -27.11 -2.18 -87.75
CA LYS A 232 -28.03 -3.25 -88.22
C LYS A 232 -29.29 -2.68 -88.85
N LEU A 233 -29.95 -1.72 -88.20
CA LEU A 233 -31.16 -1.09 -88.72
C LEU A 233 -30.89 -0.33 -90.02
N GLN A 234 -29.76 0.37 -90.13
CA GLN A 234 -29.34 1.02 -91.37
C GLN A 234 -29.12 0.01 -92.50
N GLN A 235 -28.51 -1.14 -92.20
CA GLN A 235 -28.34 -2.22 -93.18
C GLN A 235 -29.69 -2.80 -93.62
N GLN A 236 -30.60 -3.08 -92.68
CA GLN A 236 -31.95 -3.56 -92.99
C GLN A 236 -32.75 -2.57 -93.84
N ILE A 237 -32.61 -1.27 -93.57
CA ILE A 237 -33.24 -0.22 -94.40
C ILE A 237 -32.69 -0.25 -95.83
N SER A 238 -31.37 -0.45 -96.02
CA SER A 238 -30.80 -0.52 -97.36
C SER A 238 -31.26 -1.77 -98.11
N GLU A 239 -31.30 -2.93 -97.44
CA GLU A 239 -31.82 -4.18 -97.99
C GLU A 239 -33.29 -4.06 -98.40
N MET A 240 -34.14 -3.48 -97.53
CA MET A 240 -35.55 -3.24 -97.85
C MET A 240 -35.74 -2.20 -98.98
N GLN A 241 -34.85 -1.21 -99.10
CA GLN A 241 -34.87 -0.27 -100.23
C GLN A 241 -34.50 -0.95 -101.55
N GLU A 242 -33.55 -1.89 -101.55
CA GLU A 242 -33.24 -2.71 -102.74
C GLU A 242 -34.39 -3.65 -103.11
N GLU A 243 -35.04 -4.28 -102.12
CA GLU A 243 -36.20 -5.13 -102.38
C GLU A 243 -37.39 -4.32 -102.89
N LYS A 244 -37.67 -3.15 -102.31
CA LYS A 244 -38.70 -2.23 -102.80
C LYS A 244 -38.44 -1.84 -104.26
N LYS A 245 -37.19 -1.54 -104.62
CA LYS A 245 -36.80 -1.23 -106.00
C LYS A 245 -37.02 -2.43 -106.93
N LYS A 246 -36.69 -3.65 -106.49
CA LYS A 246 -37.00 -4.88 -107.24
C LYS A 246 -38.51 -5.07 -107.46
N TYR A 247 -39.34 -4.78 -106.46
CA TYR A 247 -40.80 -4.89 -106.60
C TYR A 247 -41.39 -3.77 -107.47
N GLU A 248 -40.86 -2.55 -107.42
CA GLU A 248 -41.24 -1.44 -108.33
C GLU A 248 -40.86 -1.74 -109.79
N ASP A 249 -39.71 -2.39 -110.03
CA ASP A 249 -39.29 -2.89 -111.35
C ASP A 249 -40.15 -4.07 -111.83
N GLN A 250 -40.59 -4.95 -110.92
CA GLN A 250 -41.50 -6.04 -111.24
C GLN A 250 -42.94 -5.58 -111.50
N LEU A 251 -43.38 -4.48 -110.86
CA LEU A 251 -44.70 -3.88 -111.07
C LEU A 251 -44.78 -3.08 -112.38
N THR A 252 -43.69 -2.43 -112.81
CA THR A 252 -43.63 -1.72 -114.10
C THR A 252 -43.55 -2.68 -115.30
N ALA A 253 -42.98 -3.88 -115.12
CA ALA A 253 -42.89 -4.91 -116.16
C ALA A 253 -44.19 -5.69 -116.41
N LYS A 254 -45.16 -5.66 -115.47
CA LYS A 254 -46.42 -6.39 -115.57
C LYS A 254 -47.61 -5.42 -115.57
N GLY A 255 -47.76 -4.68 -116.67
CA GLY A 255 -48.99 -3.93 -116.94
C GLY A 255 -50.19 -4.88 -116.97
N LEU A 256 -51.00 -4.88 -115.91
CA LEU A 256 -52.16 -5.75 -115.77
C LEU A 256 -53.43 -4.95 -115.44
N SER A 257 -54.46 -5.27 -116.23
CA SER A 257 -55.77 -4.64 -116.32
C SER A 257 -56.66 -4.94 -115.11
N ALA A 258 -57.38 -3.91 -114.66
CA ALA A 258 -58.26 -3.88 -113.49
C ALA A 258 -59.58 -4.68 -113.62
N THR A 259 -59.69 -5.61 -114.58
CA THR A 259 -60.95 -6.34 -114.84
C THR A 259 -60.87 -7.86 -114.61
N GLU A 260 -59.68 -8.43 -114.45
CA GLU A 260 -59.49 -9.80 -113.95
C GLU A 260 -59.28 -9.85 -112.42
N ILE A 261 -59.00 -8.69 -111.80
CA ILE A 261 -58.77 -8.53 -110.36
C ILE A 261 -60.07 -8.70 -109.55
N ASP A 262 -61.23 -8.40 -110.12
CA ASP A 262 -62.51 -8.49 -109.38
C ASP A 262 -63.07 -9.91 -109.27
N GLN A 263 -62.80 -10.81 -110.23
CA GLN A 263 -63.16 -12.23 -110.08
C GLN A 263 -62.16 -12.98 -109.19
N SER A 264 -60.87 -12.62 -109.27
CA SER A 264 -59.86 -13.11 -108.35
C SER A 264 -60.13 -12.61 -106.92
N ASN A 265 -60.60 -11.37 -106.72
CA ASN A 265 -60.94 -10.82 -105.41
C ASN A 265 -62.10 -11.55 -104.72
N ILE A 266 -63.02 -12.18 -105.45
CA ILE A 266 -64.14 -12.93 -104.86
C ILE A 266 -63.69 -14.32 -104.38
N GLU A 267 -62.80 -14.98 -105.11
CA GLU A 267 -62.10 -16.19 -104.61
C GLU A 267 -61.10 -15.83 -103.50
N ARG A 268 -60.44 -14.67 -103.61
CA ARG A 268 -59.52 -14.12 -102.60
C ARG A 268 -60.26 -13.72 -101.34
N ASP A 269 -61.50 -13.24 -101.38
CA ASP A 269 -62.28 -12.92 -100.16
C ASP A 269 -62.74 -14.21 -99.44
N ARG A 270 -63.01 -15.28 -100.21
CA ARG A 270 -63.35 -16.60 -99.66
C ARG A 270 -62.13 -17.30 -99.05
N LEU A 271 -61.00 -17.26 -99.75
CA LEU A 271 -59.70 -17.72 -99.23
C LEU A 271 -59.19 -16.79 -98.12
N SER A 272 -59.45 -15.48 -98.15
CA SER A 272 -59.09 -14.52 -97.09
C SER A 272 -59.90 -14.77 -95.83
N LYS A 273 -61.18 -15.13 -95.91
CA LYS A 273 -61.96 -15.54 -94.72
C LYS A 273 -61.51 -16.90 -94.17
N ALA A 274 -61.06 -17.81 -95.02
CA ALA A 274 -60.46 -19.08 -94.58
C ALA A 274 -59.09 -18.82 -93.92
N ILE A 275 -58.22 -18.07 -94.59
CA ILE A 275 -56.92 -17.61 -94.10
C ILE A 275 -57.10 -16.83 -92.81
N GLU A 276 -58.02 -15.88 -92.70
CA GLU A 276 -58.28 -15.10 -91.49
C GLU A 276 -58.69 -16.01 -90.32
N ARG A 277 -59.48 -17.05 -90.55
CA ARG A 277 -59.75 -18.09 -89.54
C ARG A 277 -58.50 -18.90 -89.18
N THR A 278 -57.68 -19.31 -90.15
CA THR A 278 -56.43 -20.03 -89.87
C THR A 278 -55.36 -19.14 -89.25
N THR A 279 -55.35 -17.85 -89.58
CA THR A 279 -54.40 -16.83 -89.09
C THR A 279 -54.79 -16.39 -87.69
N ASN A 280 -56.09 -16.28 -87.39
CA ASN A 280 -56.57 -16.09 -86.03
C ASN A 280 -56.25 -17.33 -85.17
N LYS A 281 -56.50 -18.55 -85.68
CA LYS A 281 -56.05 -19.77 -84.98
C LYS A 281 -54.53 -19.82 -84.79
N LEU A 282 -53.75 -19.44 -85.81
CA LEU A 282 -52.30 -19.39 -85.75
C LEU A 282 -51.82 -18.34 -84.75
N LYS A 283 -52.46 -17.17 -84.72
CA LYS A 283 -52.18 -16.09 -83.78
C LYS A 283 -52.57 -16.48 -82.35
N ASP A 284 -53.70 -17.16 -82.16
CA ASP A 284 -54.11 -17.71 -80.87
C ASP A 284 -53.13 -18.79 -80.39
N THR A 285 -52.65 -19.66 -81.29
CA THR A 285 -51.61 -20.65 -80.94
C THR A 285 -50.25 -20.02 -80.68
N GLN A 286 -49.84 -19.00 -81.46
CA GLN A 286 -48.61 -18.26 -81.23
C GLN A 286 -48.66 -17.46 -79.93
N GLN A 287 -49.81 -16.88 -79.61
CA GLN A 287 -50.01 -16.18 -78.35
C GLN A 287 -50.00 -17.16 -77.17
N ASN A 288 -50.62 -18.34 -77.30
CA ASN A 288 -50.49 -19.40 -76.30
C ASN A 288 -49.04 -19.89 -76.13
N ILE A 289 -48.27 -20.02 -77.22
CA ILE A 289 -46.84 -20.37 -77.15
C ILE A 289 -46.05 -19.26 -76.47
N ALA A 290 -46.28 -17.99 -76.83
CA ALA A 290 -45.63 -16.84 -76.19
C ALA A 290 -45.98 -16.74 -74.70
N ASP A 291 -47.23 -17.02 -74.32
CA ASP A 291 -47.68 -17.05 -72.94
C ASP A 291 -47.03 -18.22 -72.17
N GLN A 292 -46.89 -19.40 -72.79
CA GLN A 292 -46.18 -20.55 -72.20
C GLN A 292 -44.67 -20.29 -72.08
N GLU A 293 -44.04 -19.68 -73.08
CA GLU A 293 -42.63 -19.25 -73.02
C GLU A 293 -42.41 -18.19 -71.96
N TYR A 294 -43.35 -17.24 -71.81
CA TYR A 294 -43.32 -16.24 -70.74
C TYR A 294 -43.43 -16.89 -69.36
N GLN A 295 -44.35 -17.85 -69.19
CA GLN A 295 -44.49 -18.61 -67.95
C GLN A 295 -43.24 -19.44 -67.66
N LEU A 296 -42.61 -20.05 -68.68
CA LEU A 296 -41.37 -20.80 -68.54
C LEU A 296 -40.21 -19.87 -68.12
N ARG A 297 -40.04 -18.73 -68.78
CA ARG A 297 -39.02 -17.72 -68.42
C ARG A 297 -39.23 -17.16 -67.03
N SER A 298 -40.47 -16.81 -66.68
CA SER A 298 -40.82 -16.33 -65.33
C SER A 298 -40.54 -17.39 -64.26
N SER A 299 -40.78 -18.67 -64.56
CA SER A 299 -40.45 -19.78 -63.66
C SER A 299 -38.93 -19.99 -63.53
N CYS A 300 -38.17 -19.87 -64.62
CA CYS A 300 -36.71 -19.91 -64.60
C CYS A 300 -36.11 -18.75 -63.79
N ASP A 301 -36.61 -17.51 -64.00
CA ASP A 301 -36.19 -16.34 -63.23
C ASP A 301 -36.51 -16.51 -61.74
N SER A 302 -37.68 -17.06 -61.42
CA SER A 302 -38.06 -17.39 -60.05
C SER A 302 -37.12 -18.42 -59.43
N LEU A 303 -36.71 -19.44 -60.19
CA LEU A 303 -35.76 -20.47 -59.74
C LEU A 303 -34.35 -19.89 -59.54
N ILE A 304 -33.87 -19.03 -60.44
CA ILE A 304 -32.59 -18.32 -60.30
C ILE A 304 -32.60 -17.46 -59.03
N ASN A 305 -33.66 -16.69 -58.82
CA ASN A 305 -33.83 -15.89 -57.60
C ASN A 305 -33.80 -16.75 -56.33
N LEU A 306 -34.43 -17.92 -56.36
CA LEU A 306 -34.48 -18.86 -55.23
C LEU A 306 -33.08 -19.46 -54.94
N VAL A 307 -32.31 -19.78 -55.99
CA VAL A 307 -30.91 -20.23 -55.88
C VAL A 307 -30.02 -19.11 -55.32
N SER A 308 -30.19 -17.86 -55.76
CA SER A 308 -29.46 -16.72 -55.21
C SER A 308 -29.77 -16.48 -53.74
N GLN A 309 -31.04 -16.59 -53.34
CA GLN A 309 -31.44 -16.47 -51.93
C GLN A 309 -30.86 -17.61 -51.08
N TYR A 310 -30.87 -18.84 -51.60
CA TYR A 310 -30.24 -19.98 -50.95
C TYR A 310 -28.74 -19.74 -50.74
N ASN A 311 -28.00 -19.35 -51.78
CA ASN A 311 -26.56 -19.08 -51.70
C ASN A 311 -26.24 -17.93 -50.73
N TYR A 312 -27.08 -16.90 -50.67
CA TYR A 312 -26.95 -15.83 -49.68
C TYR A 312 -27.10 -16.36 -48.24
N LEU A 313 -28.11 -17.18 -47.98
CA LEU A 313 -28.34 -17.75 -46.65
C LEU A 313 -27.22 -18.72 -46.24
N THR A 314 -26.72 -19.53 -47.17
CA THR A 314 -25.64 -20.47 -46.88
C THR A 314 -24.27 -19.80 -46.73
N SER A 315 -24.03 -18.63 -47.37
CA SER A 315 -22.81 -17.84 -47.16
C SER A 315 -22.58 -17.40 -45.71
N ARG A 316 -23.65 -17.30 -44.91
CA ARG A 316 -23.60 -16.91 -43.50
C ARG A 316 -23.22 -18.05 -42.57
N ILE A 317 -23.15 -19.28 -43.08
CA ILE A 317 -22.75 -20.46 -42.30
C ILE A 317 -21.21 -20.54 -42.35
N PRO A 318 -20.52 -20.43 -41.20
CA PRO A 318 -19.06 -20.45 -41.15
C PRO A 318 -18.56 -21.89 -41.32
N VAL A 319 -18.40 -22.35 -42.57
CA VAL A 319 -17.89 -23.70 -42.88
C VAL A 319 -16.67 -23.57 -43.80
N GLN A 320 -15.56 -24.19 -43.40
CA GLN A 320 -14.28 -24.12 -44.14
C GLN A 320 -14.10 -25.26 -45.15
N GLU A 321 -14.78 -26.38 -44.98
CA GLU A 321 -14.52 -27.62 -45.74
C GLU A 321 -15.54 -27.90 -46.87
N TYR A 322 -16.68 -27.19 -46.93
CA TYR A 322 -17.70 -27.42 -47.95
C TYR A 322 -18.38 -26.12 -48.41
N SER A 323 -18.34 -25.87 -49.73
CA SER A 323 -19.07 -24.78 -50.36
C SER A 323 -20.50 -25.22 -50.65
N PHE A 324 -21.46 -24.53 -50.03
CA PHE A 324 -22.90 -24.73 -50.21
C PHE A 324 -23.46 -23.91 -51.39
N GLU A 325 -22.65 -23.63 -52.41
CA GLU A 325 -23.11 -22.91 -53.59
C GLU A 325 -23.85 -23.86 -54.55
N LEU A 326 -25.06 -23.47 -54.91
CA LEU A 326 -25.87 -24.05 -55.99
C LEU A 326 -25.83 -23.11 -57.21
N ALA A 327 -25.73 -23.71 -58.39
CA ALA A 327 -25.89 -23.02 -59.66
C ALA A 327 -26.86 -23.81 -60.55
N VAL A 328 -27.66 -23.09 -61.34
CA VAL A 328 -28.54 -23.67 -62.34
C VAL A 328 -27.68 -24.09 -63.54
N LYS A 329 -27.80 -25.35 -64.00
CA LYS A 329 -27.12 -25.79 -65.22
C LYS A 329 -27.79 -25.11 -66.44
N GLN A 330 -26.98 -24.65 -67.40
CA GLN A 330 -27.39 -23.69 -68.44
C GLN A 330 -28.40 -24.24 -69.47
N ASP A 331 -29.25 -23.33 -69.97
CA ASP A 331 -30.22 -23.42 -71.09
C ASP A 331 -31.37 -24.44 -71.02
N LEU A 332 -32.05 -24.46 -69.88
CA LEU A 332 -33.38 -25.10 -69.69
C LEU A 332 -34.45 -24.62 -70.69
N ALA A 333 -34.27 -23.45 -71.31
CA ALA A 333 -35.24 -22.81 -72.21
C ALA A 333 -35.05 -23.16 -73.70
N GLN A 334 -33.96 -23.84 -74.08
CA GLN A 334 -33.63 -24.12 -75.48
C GLN A 334 -33.48 -25.62 -75.80
N THR A 335 -33.77 -26.52 -74.85
CA THR A 335 -33.59 -27.96 -75.05
C THR A 335 -34.92 -28.67 -75.29
N ASP A 336 -35.08 -29.32 -76.45
CA ASP A 336 -36.20 -30.22 -76.79
C ASP A 336 -36.14 -31.58 -76.05
N GLN A 337 -35.35 -31.69 -74.97
CA GLN A 337 -35.16 -32.91 -74.19
C GLN A 337 -35.99 -32.87 -72.90
N GLU A 338 -36.57 -34.01 -72.51
CA GLU A 338 -37.23 -34.16 -71.20
C GLU A 338 -36.19 -34.02 -70.07
N ILE A 339 -36.13 -32.85 -69.44
CA ILE A 339 -35.22 -32.60 -68.32
C ILE A 339 -35.86 -33.15 -67.03
N SER A 340 -35.20 -34.14 -66.41
CA SER A 340 -35.59 -34.65 -65.10
C SER A 340 -35.25 -33.64 -63.99
N ALA A 341 -36.08 -33.57 -62.94
CA ALA A 341 -35.95 -32.60 -61.84
C ALA A 341 -34.58 -32.62 -61.14
N ASP A 342 -33.86 -33.74 -61.18
CA ASP A 342 -32.53 -33.89 -60.57
C ASP A 342 -31.39 -33.32 -61.42
N ASP A 343 -31.62 -32.98 -62.69
CA ASP A 343 -30.58 -32.51 -63.62
C ASP A 343 -30.57 -30.98 -63.83
N VAL A 344 -31.48 -30.26 -63.17
CA VAL A 344 -31.64 -28.80 -63.26
C VAL A 344 -30.54 -28.05 -62.51
N LEU A 345 -30.00 -28.64 -61.44
CA LEU A 345 -29.01 -28.02 -60.56
C LEU A 345 -27.64 -28.69 -60.67
N THR A 346 -26.59 -27.95 -60.34
CA THR A 346 -25.19 -28.42 -60.33
C THR A 346 -24.90 -29.49 -59.29
N LYS A 347 -25.72 -29.59 -58.23
CA LYS A 347 -25.58 -30.58 -57.15
C LYS A 347 -26.93 -31.19 -56.79
N THR A 348 -26.88 -32.42 -56.29
CA THR A 348 -28.03 -33.16 -55.76
C THR A 348 -28.47 -32.59 -54.41
N LEU A 349 -29.72 -32.12 -54.35
CA LEU A 349 -30.33 -31.51 -53.14
C LEU A 349 -30.27 -32.43 -51.90
N ARG A 350 -30.23 -33.75 -52.07
CA ARG A 350 -30.12 -34.71 -50.96
C ARG A 350 -28.77 -34.64 -50.27
N ASP A 351 -27.68 -34.56 -51.01
CA ASP A 351 -26.33 -34.52 -50.45
C ASP A 351 -26.08 -33.20 -49.72
N GLU A 352 -26.59 -32.11 -50.30
CA GLU A 352 -26.57 -30.78 -49.72
C GLU A 352 -27.32 -30.72 -48.37
N LYS A 353 -28.50 -31.35 -48.32
CA LYS A 353 -29.30 -31.48 -47.09
C LYS A 353 -28.56 -32.28 -46.01
N VAL A 354 -27.88 -33.37 -46.36
CA VAL A 354 -27.13 -34.19 -45.39
C VAL A 354 -25.98 -33.38 -44.79
N LYS A 355 -25.23 -32.63 -45.61
CA LYS A 355 -24.13 -31.78 -45.13
C LYS A 355 -24.60 -30.60 -44.28
N LEU A 356 -25.73 -29.98 -44.63
CA LEU A 356 -26.36 -28.95 -43.79
C LEU A 356 -26.79 -29.52 -42.42
N LEU A 357 -27.34 -30.73 -42.38
CA LEU A 357 -27.72 -31.39 -41.13
C LEU A 357 -26.49 -31.71 -40.26
N GLN A 358 -25.40 -32.14 -40.87
CA GLN A 358 -24.12 -32.35 -40.17
C GLN A 358 -23.59 -31.04 -39.59
N CYS A 359 -23.52 -29.97 -40.38
CA CYS A 359 -23.10 -28.64 -39.90
C CYS A 359 -23.98 -28.14 -38.77
N ARG A 360 -25.31 -28.29 -38.88
CA ARG A 360 -26.25 -27.95 -37.81
C ARG A 360 -25.94 -28.72 -36.53
N SER A 361 -25.68 -30.02 -36.62
CA SER A 361 -25.35 -30.84 -35.44
C SER A 361 -24.04 -30.41 -34.78
N ALA A 362 -23.00 -30.10 -35.57
CA ALA A 362 -21.72 -29.60 -35.07
C ALA A 362 -21.87 -28.24 -34.38
N LEU A 363 -22.53 -27.28 -35.02
CA LEU A 363 -22.82 -25.96 -34.43
C LEU A 363 -23.68 -26.06 -33.17
N THR A 364 -24.66 -26.97 -33.15
CA THR A 364 -25.47 -27.20 -31.94
C THR A 364 -24.64 -27.77 -30.80
N GLN A 365 -23.69 -28.65 -31.09
CA GLN A 365 -22.78 -29.21 -30.09
C GLN A 365 -21.80 -28.16 -29.56
N GLU A 366 -21.25 -27.32 -30.44
CA GLU A 366 -20.39 -26.21 -30.04
C GLU A 366 -21.14 -25.17 -29.20
N LEU A 367 -22.37 -24.82 -29.59
CA LEU A 367 -23.24 -23.96 -28.80
C LEU A 367 -23.49 -24.53 -27.40
N ARG A 368 -23.77 -25.84 -27.29
CA ARG A 368 -23.93 -26.51 -25.99
C ARG A 368 -22.65 -26.43 -25.15
N LYS A 369 -21.48 -26.68 -25.75
CA LYS A 369 -20.19 -26.54 -25.04
C LYS A 369 -19.99 -25.11 -24.52
N LYS A 370 -20.25 -24.10 -25.37
CA LYS A 370 -20.15 -22.68 -24.96
C LYS A 370 -21.16 -22.30 -23.89
N GLN A 371 -22.36 -22.85 -23.92
CA GLN A 371 -23.36 -22.67 -22.85
C GLN A 371 -22.91 -23.32 -21.54
N GLU A 372 -22.30 -24.51 -21.58
CA GLU A 372 -21.76 -25.18 -20.40
C GLU A 372 -20.55 -24.42 -19.83
N GLU A 373 -19.64 -23.94 -20.67
CA GLU A 373 -18.55 -23.05 -20.27
C GLU A 373 -19.09 -21.79 -19.60
N LYS A 374 -20.10 -21.13 -20.21
CA LYS A 374 -20.76 -19.96 -19.62
C LYS A 374 -21.35 -20.29 -18.25
N LEU A 375 -22.01 -21.43 -18.09
CA LEU A 375 -22.62 -21.82 -16.82
C LEU A 375 -21.54 -22.03 -15.74
N LYS A 376 -20.42 -22.69 -16.07
CA LYS A 376 -19.29 -22.86 -15.14
C LYS A 376 -18.69 -21.52 -14.72
N LEU A 377 -18.46 -20.62 -15.68
CA LEU A 377 -18.00 -19.26 -15.38
C LEU A 377 -19.00 -18.49 -14.50
N GLN A 378 -20.30 -18.67 -14.71
CA GLN A 378 -21.33 -18.06 -13.88
C GLN A 378 -21.27 -18.59 -12.43
N GLU A 379 -21.14 -19.91 -12.25
CA GLU A 379 -21.01 -20.54 -10.93
C GLU A 379 -19.74 -20.09 -10.20
N GLU A 380 -18.61 -19.96 -10.90
CA GLU A 380 -17.37 -19.42 -10.32
C GLU A 380 -17.54 -17.96 -9.86
N VAL A 381 -18.23 -17.14 -10.65
CA VAL A 381 -18.56 -15.76 -10.28
C VAL A 381 -19.44 -15.71 -9.04
N ASP A 382 -20.46 -16.56 -8.94
CA ASP A 382 -21.33 -16.62 -7.78
C ASP A 382 -20.59 -17.08 -6.52
N GLN A 383 -19.68 -18.05 -6.64
CA GLN A 383 -18.79 -18.47 -5.54
C GLN A 383 -17.87 -17.33 -5.07
N LEU A 384 -17.31 -16.55 -6.00
CA LEU A 384 -16.50 -15.38 -5.66
C LEU A 384 -17.33 -14.31 -4.94
N HIS A 385 -18.58 -14.08 -5.34
CA HIS A 385 -19.47 -13.15 -4.66
C HIS A 385 -19.75 -13.56 -3.21
N VAL A 386 -20.03 -14.85 -2.96
CA VAL A 386 -20.22 -15.38 -1.60
C VAL A 386 -18.96 -15.17 -0.75
N ARG A 387 -17.78 -15.45 -1.30
CA ARG A 387 -16.50 -15.26 -0.60
C ARG A 387 -16.22 -13.80 -0.27
N ILE A 388 -16.53 -12.88 -1.19
CA ILE A 388 -16.41 -11.43 -0.95
C ILE A 388 -17.35 -11.01 0.19
N PHE A 389 -18.58 -11.54 0.21
CA PHE A 389 -19.54 -11.25 1.26
C PHE A 389 -19.05 -11.72 2.64
N GLU A 390 -18.57 -12.97 2.75
CA GLU A 390 -18.00 -13.50 3.99
C GLU A 390 -16.79 -12.70 4.49
N GLN A 391 -15.90 -12.27 3.58
CA GLN A 391 -14.76 -11.43 3.93
C GLN A 391 -15.17 -10.04 4.42
N ASN A 392 -16.22 -9.45 3.84
CA ASN A 392 -16.75 -8.16 4.28
C ASN A 392 -17.37 -8.25 5.68
N GLU A 393 -18.16 -9.28 5.96
CA GLU A 393 -18.70 -9.54 7.31
C GLU A 393 -17.58 -9.71 8.35
N PHE A 394 -16.52 -10.44 7.99
CA PHE A 394 -15.35 -10.60 8.85
C PHE A 394 -14.63 -9.26 9.12
N LEU A 395 -14.44 -8.44 8.07
CA LEU A 395 -13.85 -7.10 8.21
C LEU A 395 -14.70 -6.21 9.13
N ASP A 396 -16.02 -6.23 8.99
CA ASP A 396 -16.90 -5.44 9.83
C ASP A 396 -16.90 -5.93 11.29
N GLY A 397 -16.77 -7.24 11.51
CA GLY A 397 -16.52 -7.81 12.83
C GLY A 397 -15.21 -7.31 13.47
N ILE A 398 -14.12 -7.24 12.70
CA ILE A 398 -12.84 -6.68 13.19
C ILE A 398 -12.96 -5.18 13.47
N LYS A 399 -13.60 -4.41 12.58
CA LYS A 399 -13.82 -2.97 12.79
C LYS A 399 -14.61 -2.71 14.07
N ALA A 400 -15.65 -3.51 14.35
CA ALA A 400 -16.42 -3.40 15.57
C ALA A 400 -15.57 -3.68 16.82
N LYS A 401 -14.71 -4.72 16.79
CA LYS A 401 -13.75 -4.99 17.87
C LYS A 401 -12.76 -3.84 18.06
N CYS A 402 -12.22 -3.30 16.97
CA CYS A 402 -11.30 -2.17 17.02
C CYS A 402 -11.94 -0.93 17.65
N ARG A 403 -13.18 -0.58 17.24
CA ARG A 403 -13.96 0.51 17.87
C ARG A 403 -14.17 0.28 19.36
N LYS A 404 -14.52 -0.94 19.76
CA LYS A 404 -14.71 -1.28 21.18
C LYS A 404 -13.41 -1.13 21.98
N THR A 405 -12.29 -1.64 21.47
CA THR A 405 -10.98 -1.50 22.13
C THR A 405 -10.55 -0.04 22.23
N MET A 406 -10.77 0.74 21.17
CA MET A 406 -10.45 2.17 21.14
C MET A 406 -11.28 2.97 22.15
N GLN A 407 -12.56 2.63 22.31
CA GLN A 407 -13.41 3.21 23.35
C GLN A 407 -12.89 2.87 24.76
N LEU A 408 -12.57 1.59 25.02
CA LEU A 408 -12.02 1.17 26.32
C LEU A 408 -10.68 1.85 26.63
N TYR A 409 -9.83 2.04 25.62
CA TYR A 409 -8.58 2.78 25.77
C TYR A 409 -8.83 4.25 26.11
N SER A 410 -9.76 4.92 25.42
CA SER A 410 -10.14 6.31 25.73
C SER A 410 -10.67 6.46 27.14
N GLU A 411 -11.57 5.56 27.57
CA GLU A 411 -12.12 5.56 28.93
C GLU A 411 -11.02 5.35 29.99
N ALA A 412 -10.09 4.41 29.75
CA ALA A 412 -8.96 4.18 30.64
C ALA A 412 -7.99 5.38 30.69
N TYR A 413 -7.75 6.04 29.56
CA TYR A 413 -6.92 7.23 29.47
C TYR A 413 -7.55 8.41 30.23
N ASP A 414 -8.84 8.65 30.04
CA ASP A 414 -9.57 9.69 30.76
C ASP A 414 -9.55 9.44 32.26
N PHE A 415 -9.76 8.18 32.68
CA PHE A 415 -9.65 7.78 34.09
C PHE A 415 -8.24 8.07 34.63
N MET A 416 -7.18 7.62 33.96
CA MET A 416 -5.79 7.87 34.36
C MET A 416 -5.47 9.37 34.46
N MET A 417 -5.98 10.18 33.52
CA MET A 417 -5.76 11.62 33.52
C MET A 417 -6.50 12.31 34.67
N THR A 418 -7.71 11.86 35.00
CA THR A 418 -8.44 12.34 36.19
C THR A 418 -7.71 11.97 37.47
N ASP A 419 -7.25 10.73 37.62
CA ASP A 419 -6.50 10.27 38.79
C ASP A 419 -5.20 11.06 38.95
N SER A 420 -4.42 11.24 37.88
CA SER A 420 -3.20 12.05 37.88
C SER A 420 -3.45 13.47 38.39
N LYS A 421 -4.52 14.14 37.92
CA LYS A 421 -4.93 15.46 38.42
C LYS A 421 -5.28 15.43 39.91
N THR A 422 -5.98 14.39 40.38
CA THR A 422 -6.31 14.29 41.82
C THR A 422 -5.08 14.05 42.69
N TYR A 423 -4.11 13.25 42.24
CA TYR A 423 -2.86 13.02 42.95
C TYR A 423 -1.98 14.26 42.95
N SER A 424 -1.86 14.95 41.83
CA SER A 424 -1.16 16.24 41.74
C SER A 424 -1.76 17.26 42.72
N ALA A 425 -3.08 17.39 42.78
CA ALA A 425 -3.75 18.26 43.75
C ALA A 425 -3.51 17.85 45.21
N LYS A 426 -3.45 16.53 45.51
CA LYS A 426 -3.10 16.02 46.85
C LYS A 426 -1.64 16.33 47.21
N ILE A 427 -0.72 16.17 46.25
CA ILE A 427 0.71 16.47 46.43
C ILE A 427 0.90 17.96 46.71
N GLU A 428 0.28 18.85 45.93
CA GLU A 428 0.33 20.29 46.18
C GLU A 428 -0.19 20.65 47.57
N LYS A 429 -1.29 20.02 48.01
CA LYS A 429 -1.82 20.25 49.35
C LYS A 429 -0.83 19.82 50.43
N LEU A 430 -0.24 18.64 50.31
CA LEU A 430 0.76 18.13 51.25
C LEU A 430 2.02 19.01 51.26
N ASP A 431 2.45 19.52 50.12
CA ASP A 431 3.62 20.40 50.04
C ASP A 431 3.36 21.74 50.74
N ARG A 432 2.16 22.33 50.55
CA ARG A 432 1.73 23.51 51.31
C ARG A 432 1.70 23.23 52.82
N ASP A 433 1.15 22.09 53.23
CA ASP A 433 1.11 21.71 54.65
C ASP A 433 2.54 21.54 55.22
N LEU A 434 3.46 20.92 54.48
CA LEU A 434 4.87 20.79 54.87
C LEU A 434 5.57 22.15 54.97
N GLN A 435 5.33 23.06 54.03
CA GLN A 435 5.87 24.42 54.10
C GLN A 435 5.37 25.17 55.34
N THR A 436 4.07 25.07 55.66
CA THR A 436 3.52 25.71 56.87
C THR A 436 4.09 25.10 58.15
N LEU A 437 4.28 23.78 58.20
CA LEU A 437 4.93 23.12 59.34
C LEU A 437 6.39 23.54 59.49
N ARG A 438 7.15 23.64 58.40
CA ARG A 438 8.54 24.14 58.42
C ARG A 438 8.60 25.56 58.96
N LEU A 439 7.73 26.45 58.51
CA LEU A 439 7.65 27.82 59.03
C LEU A 439 7.30 27.84 60.52
N ARG A 440 6.35 26.99 60.97
CA ARG A 440 5.99 26.88 62.39
C ARG A 440 7.13 26.34 63.25
N VAL A 441 7.86 25.33 62.78
CA VAL A 441 9.01 24.79 63.49
C VAL A 441 10.13 25.83 63.57
N ASN A 442 10.44 26.53 62.48
CA ASN A 442 11.46 27.57 62.48
C ASN A 442 11.10 28.75 63.40
N THR A 443 9.86 29.21 63.37
CA THR A 443 9.39 30.24 64.32
C THR A 443 9.47 29.77 65.77
N GLY A 444 9.06 28.54 66.06
CA GLY A 444 9.22 27.94 67.39
C GLY A 444 10.68 27.82 67.84
N ILE A 445 11.62 27.49 66.94
CA ILE A 445 13.05 27.47 67.23
C ILE A 445 13.54 28.89 67.58
N ILE A 446 13.17 29.90 66.78
CA ILE A 446 13.55 31.31 67.03
C ILE A 446 13.01 31.79 68.39
N GLU A 447 11.76 31.47 68.72
CA GLU A 447 11.16 31.79 70.01
C GLU A 447 11.91 31.10 71.16
N ALA A 448 12.19 29.80 71.04
CA ALA A 448 12.95 29.06 72.03
C ALA A 448 14.36 29.64 72.22
N GLU A 449 15.09 29.94 71.14
CA GLU A 449 16.40 30.58 71.21
C GLU A 449 16.34 31.96 71.88
N SER A 450 15.32 32.77 71.57
CA SER A 450 15.10 34.07 72.20
C SER A 450 14.85 33.91 73.70
N THR A 451 14.03 32.95 74.10
CA THR A 451 13.75 32.68 75.52
C THR A 451 15.01 32.23 76.25
N ILE A 452 15.83 31.34 75.65
CA ILE A 452 17.12 30.90 76.21
C ILE A 452 18.06 32.09 76.39
N LYS A 453 18.17 32.98 75.40
CA LYS A 453 18.98 34.21 75.51
C LYS A 453 18.48 35.09 76.65
N SER A 454 17.17 35.31 76.76
CA SER A 454 16.58 36.13 77.83
C SER A 454 16.81 35.54 79.23
N LEU A 455 16.69 34.21 79.38
CA LEU A 455 16.94 33.50 80.63
C LEU A 455 18.42 33.54 81.01
N ARG A 456 19.32 33.45 80.03
CA ARG A 456 20.77 33.59 80.26
C ARG A 456 21.12 34.98 80.79
N VAL A 457 20.52 36.04 80.25
CA VAL A 457 20.69 37.41 80.76
C VAL A 457 20.17 37.53 82.19
N LYS A 458 18.94 37.06 82.46
CA LYS A 458 18.38 37.05 83.82
C LYS A 458 19.25 36.29 84.81
N LYS A 459 19.79 35.14 84.40
CA LYS A 459 20.73 34.37 85.23
C LYS A 459 21.97 35.21 85.57
N GLN A 460 22.59 35.85 84.59
CA GLN A 460 23.76 36.72 84.81
C GLN A 460 23.44 37.89 85.74
N GLU A 461 22.28 38.55 85.57
CA GLU A 461 21.82 39.61 86.47
C GLU A 461 21.65 39.11 87.90
N THR A 462 21.05 37.93 88.10
CA THR A 462 20.90 37.35 89.44
C THR A 462 22.23 36.94 90.06
N GLU A 463 23.17 36.38 89.27
CA GLU A 463 24.51 36.05 89.74
C GLU A 463 25.28 37.31 90.17
N TYR A 464 25.15 38.39 89.39
CA TYR A 464 25.73 39.69 89.75
C TYR A 464 25.13 40.25 91.04
N ARG A 465 23.80 40.24 91.18
CA ARG A 465 23.11 40.69 92.40
C ARG A 465 23.52 39.88 93.64
N ILE A 466 23.61 38.55 93.53
CA ILE A 466 24.07 37.70 94.63
C ILE A 466 25.51 38.06 95.01
N LYS A 467 26.37 38.34 94.03
CA LYS A 467 27.75 38.76 94.30
C LYS A 467 27.80 40.11 95.01
N GLU A 468 27.01 41.07 94.58
CA GLU A 468 26.91 42.41 95.18
C GLU A 468 26.37 42.35 96.63
N GLU A 469 25.29 41.60 96.86
CA GLU A 469 24.74 41.37 98.20
C GLU A 469 25.75 40.67 99.11
N ARG A 470 26.50 39.68 98.58
CA ARG A 470 27.57 39.01 99.32
C ARG A 470 28.71 39.96 99.68
N GLU A 471 29.12 40.83 98.78
CA GLU A 471 30.14 41.86 99.05
C GLU A 471 29.65 42.89 100.09
N SER A 472 28.38 43.30 100.02
CA SER A 472 27.75 44.17 101.01
C SER A 472 27.71 43.53 102.41
N LEU A 473 27.32 42.24 102.48
CA LEU A 473 27.30 41.50 103.73
C LEU A 473 28.72 41.36 104.30
N HIS A 474 29.71 41.03 103.47
CA HIS A 474 31.12 40.98 103.88
C HIS A 474 31.59 42.32 104.46
N ARG A 475 31.27 43.45 103.81
CA ARG A 475 31.59 44.79 104.34
C ARG A 475 30.93 45.02 105.70
N THR A 476 29.66 44.67 105.85
CA THR A 476 28.92 44.82 107.11
C THR A 476 29.54 43.99 108.22
N VAL A 477 29.90 42.73 107.93
CA VAL A 477 30.60 41.86 108.88
C VAL A 477 31.96 42.44 109.26
N SER A 478 32.74 42.96 108.29
CA SER A 478 33.99 43.65 108.58
C SER A 478 33.78 44.84 109.51
N THR A 479 32.77 45.69 109.27
CA THR A 479 32.46 46.82 110.14
C THR A 479 32.08 46.38 111.56
N ILE A 480 31.31 45.31 111.72
CA ILE A 480 30.98 44.75 113.04
C ILE A 480 32.24 44.21 113.73
N ILE A 481 33.12 43.51 112.99
CA ILE A 481 34.40 43.04 113.52
C ILE A 481 35.26 44.22 114.00
N ASP A 482 35.35 45.29 113.21
CA ASP A 482 36.08 46.51 113.58
C ASP A 482 35.48 47.13 114.85
N GLN A 483 34.15 47.25 114.95
CA GLN A 483 33.48 47.74 116.17
C GLN A 483 33.74 46.86 117.40
N VAL A 484 33.77 45.53 117.24
CA VAL A 484 34.08 44.60 118.34
C VAL A 484 35.55 44.69 118.73
N LEU A 485 36.46 44.88 117.77
CA LEU A 485 37.88 45.12 118.03
C LEU A 485 38.07 46.44 118.78
N ASP A 486 37.45 47.53 118.33
CA ASP A 486 37.50 48.83 118.99
C ASP A 486 36.93 48.76 120.42
N PHE A 487 35.81 48.08 120.61
CA PHE A 487 35.25 47.84 121.94
C PHE A 487 36.19 47.01 122.84
N LYS A 488 36.82 45.98 122.27
CA LYS A 488 37.83 45.19 122.99
C LYS A 488 39.03 46.06 123.37
N TYR A 489 39.53 46.89 122.46
CA TYR A 489 40.64 47.81 122.73
C TYR A 489 40.26 48.80 123.83
N ALA A 490 39.07 49.40 123.78
CA ALA A 490 38.59 50.30 124.82
C ALA A 490 38.46 49.64 126.21
N ILE A 491 38.00 48.37 126.27
CA ILE A 491 38.00 47.61 127.54
C ILE A 491 39.42 47.30 128.00
N GLN A 492 40.33 46.91 127.10
CA GLN A 492 41.72 46.64 127.45
C GLN A 492 42.41 47.89 127.98
N GLU A 493 42.23 49.02 127.31
CA GLU A 493 42.76 50.33 127.73
C GLU A 493 42.15 50.75 129.08
N GLY A 494 40.83 50.58 129.27
CA GLY A 494 40.19 50.83 130.56
C GLY A 494 40.65 49.89 131.69
N LEU A 495 41.00 48.64 131.39
CA LEU A 495 41.60 47.71 132.35
C LEU A 495 43.06 48.08 132.66
N ASP A 496 43.84 48.49 131.67
CA ASP A 496 45.21 48.98 131.86
C ASP A 496 45.22 50.29 132.68
N GLU A 497 44.26 51.19 132.44
CA GLU A 497 44.03 52.39 133.26
C GLU A 497 43.64 52.03 134.70
N LEU A 498 42.80 51.01 134.89
CA LEU A 498 42.40 50.54 136.21
C LEU A 498 43.55 49.86 136.94
N ASP A 499 44.38 49.08 136.24
CA ASP A 499 45.60 48.47 136.77
C ASP A 499 46.62 49.55 137.15
N THR A 500 46.79 50.60 136.33
CA THR A 500 47.66 51.73 136.69
C THR A 500 47.13 52.55 137.86
N LEU A 501 45.81 52.79 137.95
CA LEU A 501 45.18 53.42 139.12
C LEU A 501 45.32 52.56 140.38
N ALA A 502 45.12 51.24 140.27
CA ALA A 502 45.32 50.31 141.37
C ALA A 502 46.79 50.29 141.82
N PHE A 503 47.74 50.39 140.88
CA PHE A 503 49.16 50.50 141.18
C PHE A 503 49.49 51.83 141.89
N GLN A 504 48.88 52.94 141.46
CA GLN A 504 49.06 54.26 142.09
C GLN A 504 48.43 54.33 143.50
N GLU A 505 47.27 53.72 143.74
CA GLU A 505 46.70 53.63 145.09
C GLU A 505 47.51 52.70 146.00
N LEU A 506 48.15 51.65 145.45
CA LEU A 506 49.05 50.79 146.19
C LEU A 506 50.30 51.56 146.64
N GLU A 507 50.89 52.38 145.77
CA GLU A 507 52.02 53.26 146.12
C GLU A 507 51.60 54.35 147.14
N ALA A 508 50.37 54.87 147.07
CA ALA A 508 49.85 55.86 148.02
C ALA A 508 49.51 55.28 149.42
N GLN A 509 49.53 53.95 149.59
CA GLN A 509 49.40 53.29 150.91
C GLN A 509 50.74 52.90 151.53
N GLU A 510 51.87 53.11 150.84
CA GLU A 510 53.22 52.83 151.34
C GLU A 510 54.01 54.07 151.81
N ASP A 511 53.43 55.28 151.74
CA ASP A 511 53.88 56.52 152.42
C ASP A 511 52.98 56.85 153.63
#